data_AF-A0A3C0Z8E1-F1
#
_entry.id   AF-A0A3C0Z8E1-F1
#
_cell.length_a   1.000
_cell.length_b   1.000
_cell.length_c   1.000
_cell.angle_alpha   90.00
_cell.angle_beta   90.00
_cell.angle_gamma   90.00
#
_symmetry.space_group_name_H-M   'P 1'
#
loop_
_entity.id
_entity.type
_entity.pdbx_description
1 polymer ?
#
loop_
_entity_poly.entity_id
_entity_poly.type
_entity_poly.pdbx_seq_one_letter_code
_entity_poly.pdbx_strand_id
1 'polypeptide(L)'
;MKLRTLLYIGIIGSIVTSTFSCTKLKEEFKGELEEGTSNVDPGSLLITAYNSLNTPYQQEQRWVMKEISTDAAMAPTRGGDWDDNGMHRAIHLHTWNADNCYMIKTGE
;
A
#
# COMPACT_ATOMS: atom_id res chain seq x y z
N MET A 1 57.77 -15.87 5.69
CA MET A 1 56.91 -16.75 4.87
C MET A 1 55.51 -16.95 5.46
N LYS A 2 55.36 -17.38 6.72
CA LYS A 2 54.05 -17.74 7.30
C LYS A 2 52.96 -16.64 7.27
N LEU A 3 53.31 -15.36 7.48
CA LEU A 3 52.33 -14.26 7.52
C LEU A 3 51.71 -13.94 6.14
N ARG A 4 52.51 -14.01 5.07
CA ARG A 4 52.01 -13.82 3.69
C ARG A 4 51.11 -14.98 3.27
N THR A 5 51.47 -16.21 3.64
CA THR A 5 50.66 -17.40 3.40
C THR A 5 49.31 -17.32 4.12
N LEU A 6 49.29 -16.82 5.37
CA LEU A 6 48.05 -16.60 6.13
C LEU A 6 47.15 -15.51 5.49
N LEU A 7 47.73 -14.44 4.94
CA LEU A 7 46.97 -13.41 4.21
C LEU A 7 46.34 -13.95 2.93
N TYR A 8 47.06 -14.78 2.16
CA TYR A 8 46.49 -15.41 0.96
C TYR A 8 45.35 -16.39 1.28
N ILE A 9 45.47 -17.15 2.38
CA ILE A 9 44.40 -18.05 2.84
C ILE A 9 43.17 -17.25 3.26
N GLY A 10 43.34 -16.11 3.95
CA GLY A 10 42.24 -15.22 4.34
C GLY A 10 41.49 -14.62 3.13
N ILE A 11 42.22 -14.16 2.12
CA ILE A 11 41.62 -13.58 0.90
C ILE A 11 40.86 -14.65 0.09
N ILE A 12 41.44 -15.86 -0.05
CA ILE A 12 40.79 -16.97 -0.75
C ILE A 12 39.55 -17.44 0.02
N GLY A 13 39.60 -17.51 1.34
CA GLY A 13 38.46 -17.86 2.18
C GLY A 13 37.29 -16.88 2.02
N SER A 14 37.57 -15.58 1.96
CA SER A 14 36.57 -14.52 1.75
C SER A 14 35.84 -14.64 0.41
N ILE A 15 36.55 -14.99 -0.67
CA ILE A 15 35.97 -15.16 -2.02
C ILE A 15 35.08 -16.41 -2.11
N VAL A 16 35.42 -17.47 -1.38
CA VAL A 16 34.63 -18.72 -1.38
C VAL A 16 33.33 -18.55 -0.60
N THR A 17 33.30 -17.72 0.45
CA THR A 17 32.08 -17.49 1.23
C THR A 17 31.02 -16.65 0.52
N SER A 18 31.41 -15.81 -0.45
CA SER A 18 30.48 -14.94 -1.19
C SER A 18 29.68 -15.65 -2.29
N THR A 19 30.02 -16.90 -2.64
CA THR A 19 29.24 -17.70 -3.60
C THR A 19 28.09 -18.48 -2.97
N PHE A 20 28.03 -18.59 -1.64
CA PHE A 20 26.94 -19.22 -0.88
C PHE A 20 25.80 -18.25 -0.53
N SER A 21 25.48 -17.33 -1.44
CA SER A 21 24.33 -16.43 -1.27
C SER A 21 23.02 -17.21 -1.48
N CYS A 22 22.05 -17.03 -0.58
CA CYS A 22 20.69 -17.58 -0.70
C CYS A 22 19.89 -16.81 -1.76
N THR A 23 20.16 -17.05 -3.05
CA THR A 23 19.43 -16.41 -4.17
C THR A 23 18.10 -17.11 -4.50
N LYS A 24 17.80 -18.25 -3.87
CA LYS A 24 16.55 -18.99 -4.09
C LYS A 24 15.49 -18.56 -3.07
N LEU A 25 14.86 -17.43 -3.34
CA LEU A 25 13.57 -17.11 -2.75
C LEU A 25 12.51 -17.96 -3.46
N LYS A 26 11.85 -18.86 -2.73
CA LYS A 26 10.66 -19.56 -3.24
C LYS A 26 9.45 -18.66 -2.99
N GLU A 27 9.09 -17.86 -3.98
CA GLU A 27 7.82 -17.13 -3.95
C GLU A 27 6.66 -18.09 -4.24
N GLU A 28 5.70 -18.14 -3.31
CA GLU A 28 4.36 -18.61 -3.63
C GLU A 28 3.57 -17.41 -4.17
N PHE A 29 3.28 -17.42 -5.47
CA PHE A 29 2.45 -16.40 -6.09
C PHE A 29 1.00 -16.57 -5.58
N LYS A 30 0.60 -15.75 -4.60
CA LYS A 30 -0.79 -15.71 -4.11
C LYS A 30 -1.67 -14.69 -4.85
N GLY A 31 -1.14 -14.07 -5.90
CA GLY A 31 -1.76 -12.96 -6.62
C GLY A 31 -2.18 -13.25 -8.05
N GLU A 32 -1.98 -14.47 -8.54
CA GLU A 32 -2.45 -14.84 -9.88
C GLU A 32 -3.91 -15.27 -9.76
N LEU A 33 -4.78 -14.61 -10.51
CA LEU A 33 -6.16 -15.07 -10.69
C LEU A 33 -6.06 -16.45 -11.32
N GLU A 34 -6.64 -17.47 -10.67
CA GLU A 34 -6.75 -18.78 -11.31
C GLU A 34 -7.47 -18.62 -12.65
N GLU A 35 -6.99 -19.32 -13.68
CA GLU A 35 -7.64 -19.38 -14.99
C GLU A 35 -9.07 -19.92 -14.77
N GLY A 36 -10.01 -18.98 -14.65
CA GLY A 36 -11.40 -19.33 -14.37
C GLY A 36 -11.93 -20.17 -15.52
N THR A 37 -12.48 -21.35 -15.22
CA THR A 37 -13.09 -22.28 -16.20
C THR A 37 -14.40 -21.74 -16.80
N SER A 38 -14.63 -20.44 -16.72
CA SER A 38 -15.88 -19.76 -17.07
C SER A 38 -15.72 -19.04 -18.40
N ASN A 39 -16.75 -19.06 -19.24
CA ASN A 39 -16.89 -18.11 -20.34
C ASN A 39 -17.10 -16.71 -19.76
N VAL A 40 -16.02 -16.07 -19.29
CA VAL A 40 -16.05 -14.68 -18.83
C VAL A 40 -16.11 -13.81 -20.08
N ASP A 41 -17.15 -12.97 -20.19
CA ASP A 41 -17.18 -11.91 -21.19
C ASP A 41 -16.12 -10.85 -20.81
N PRO A 42 -15.03 -10.71 -21.59
CA PRO A 42 -13.98 -9.75 -21.28
C PRO A 42 -14.50 -8.30 -21.25
N GLY A 43 -15.54 -8.00 -22.04
CA GLY A 43 -16.16 -6.68 -22.06
C GLY A 43 -16.82 -6.34 -20.73
N SER A 44 -17.67 -7.23 -20.22
CA SER A 44 -18.31 -7.09 -18.90
C SER A 44 -17.30 -7.02 -17.75
N LEU A 45 -16.24 -7.83 -17.80
CA LEU A 45 -15.16 -7.78 -16.80
C LEU A 45 -14.48 -6.41 -16.80
N LEU A 46 -14.13 -5.89 -17.98
CA LEU A 46 -13.50 -4.58 -18.12
C LEU A 46 -14.41 -3.46 -17.61
N ILE A 47 -15.70 -3.48 -17.97
CA ILE A 47 -16.68 -2.50 -17.48
C ILE A 47 -16.76 -2.55 -15.96
N THR A 48 -16.79 -3.73 -15.37
CA THR A 48 -16.84 -3.91 -13.91
C THR A 48 -15.58 -3.39 -13.22
N ALA A 49 -14.40 -3.62 -13.82
CA ALA A 49 -13.13 -3.10 -13.33
C ALA A 49 -13.05 -1.56 -13.36
N TYR A 50 -13.60 -0.92 -14.40
CA TYR A 50 -13.70 0.56 -14.42
C TYR A 50 -14.74 1.09 -13.45
N ASN A 51 -15.88 0.41 -13.32
CA ASN A 51 -16.93 0.81 -12.39
C ASN A 51 -16.46 0.76 -10.93
N SER A 52 -15.61 -0.19 -10.56
CA SER A 52 -15.06 -0.27 -9.20
C SER A 52 -14.16 0.92 -8.84
N LEU A 53 -13.63 1.64 -9.83
CA LEU A 53 -12.84 2.85 -9.61
C LEU A 53 -13.71 4.08 -9.30
N ASN A 54 -15.01 4.06 -9.57
CA ASN A 54 -15.86 5.26 -9.42
C ASN A 54 -16.05 5.69 -7.96
N THR A 55 -16.08 4.75 -7.02
CA THR A 55 -16.42 5.03 -5.60
C THR A 55 -15.21 5.43 -4.74
N PRO A 56 -14.06 4.72 -4.79
CA PRO A 56 -12.97 4.94 -3.82
C PRO A 56 -12.36 6.35 -3.85
N TYR A 57 -12.51 7.09 -4.95
CA TYR A 57 -11.91 8.41 -5.15
C TYR A 57 -12.91 9.57 -5.00
N GLN A 58 -14.09 9.31 -4.45
CA GLN A 58 -15.08 10.35 -4.14
C GLN A 58 -14.78 11.04 -2.82
N GLN A 59 -15.39 12.22 -2.64
CA GLN A 59 -15.17 13.14 -1.52
C GLN A 59 -15.46 12.59 -0.11
N GLU A 60 -16.02 11.39 0.05
CA GLU A 60 -16.29 10.77 1.35
C GLU A 60 -15.52 9.46 1.58
N GLN A 61 -14.61 9.12 0.67
CA GLN A 61 -13.90 7.85 0.62
C GLN A 61 -12.39 8.13 0.76
N ARG A 62 -11.53 7.40 0.02
CA ARG A 62 -10.07 7.59 0.11
C ARG A 62 -9.59 8.98 -0.23
N TRP A 63 -10.36 9.75 -1.00
CA TRP A 63 -10.00 11.13 -1.33
C TRP A 63 -9.81 11.98 -0.07
N VAL A 64 -10.68 11.84 0.93
CA VAL A 64 -10.57 12.59 2.20
C VAL A 64 -9.25 12.31 2.89
N MET A 65 -8.90 11.03 3.00
CA MET A 65 -7.66 10.60 3.65
C MET A 65 -6.40 11.05 2.90
N LYS A 66 -6.49 11.32 1.59
CA LYS A 66 -5.35 11.74 0.77
C LYS A 66 -5.21 13.25 0.65
N GLU A 67 -6.32 13.99 0.64
CA GLU A 67 -6.29 15.44 0.42
C GLU A 67 -6.45 16.20 1.74
N ILE A 68 -7.42 15.86 2.59
CA ILE A 68 -7.70 16.58 3.84
C ILE A 68 -6.61 16.36 4.90
N SER A 69 -5.88 15.24 4.82
CA SER A 69 -4.70 15.00 5.67
C SER A 69 -3.47 15.79 5.22
N THR A 70 -3.55 16.53 4.12
CA THR A 70 -2.46 17.34 3.56
C THR A 70 -2.80 18.83 3.58
N ASP A 71 -1.93 19.66 3.01
CA ASP A 71 -2.17 21.09 2.80
C ASP A 71 -2.95 21.41 1.52
N ALA A 72 -3.29 20.40 0.71
CA ALA A 72 -4.00 20.58 -0.56
C ALA A 72 -5.47 20.97 -0.39
N ALA A 73 -6.14 20.51 0.67
CA ALA A 73 -7.54 20.79 0.94
C ALA A 73 -7.87 20.80 2.43
N MET A 74 -8.93 21.53 2.81
CA MET A 74 -9.51 21.49 4.15
C MET A 74 -11.02 21.61 4.06
N ALA A 75 -11.74 20.88 4.93
CA ALA A 75 -13.18 20.99 5.03
C ALA A 75 -13.54 22.24 5.85
N PRO A 76 -14.23 23.24 5.28
CA PRO A 76 -14.61 24.43 6.00
C PRO A 76 -15.80 24.15 6.93
N THR A 77 -15.75 24.63 8.16
CA THR A 77 -16.90 24.58 9.06
C THR A 77 -17.83 25.76 8.77
N ARG A 78 -19.03 25.49 8.24
CA ARG A 78 -20.09 26.49 8.07
C ARG A 78 -21.23 26.20 9.05
N GLY A 79 -21.15 26.75 10.27
CA GLY A 79 -22.09 26.41 11.34
C GLY A 79 -21.98 24.93 11.73
N GLY A 80 -23.09 24.31 12.13
CA GLY A 80 -23.14 22.90 12.55
C GLY A 80 -23.19 21.88 11.41
N ASP A 81 -23.53 22.29 10.19
CA ASP A 81 -23.88 21.35 9.11
C ASP A 81 -22.68 20.60 8.51
N TRP A 82 -21.47 21.19 8.56
CA TRP A 82 -20.28 20.71 7.83
C TRP A 82 -19.09 20.37 8.73
N ASP A 83 -19.28 20.42 10.05
CA ASP A 83 -18.21 20.03 10.98
C ASP A 83 -18.06 18.51 11.06
N ASP A 84 -19.11 17.75 10.72
CA ASP A 84 -19.17 16.28 10.86
C ASP A 84 -18.61 15.83 12.22
N ASN A 85 -19.00 16.52 13.29
CA ASN A 85 -18.51 16.31 14.65
C ASN A 85 -16.96 16.35 14.78
N GLY A 86 -16.31 17.18 13.97
CA GLY A 86 -14.87 17.37 13.93
C GLY A 86 -14.09 16.27 13.22
N MET A 87 -14.74 15.39 12.45
CA MET A 87 -14.07 14.26 11.81
C MET A 87 -13.06 14.67 10.75
N HIS A 88 -13.41 15.64 9.90
CA HIS A 88 -12.47 16.22 8.94
C HIS A 88 -11.31 16.94 9.64
N ARG A 89 -11.59 17.65 10.74
CA ARG A 89 -10.56 18.31 11.56
C ARG A 89 -9.61 17.29 12.19
N ALA A 90 -10.13 16.17 12.70
CA ALA A 90 -9.31 15.10 13.24
C ALA A 90 -8.38 14.50 12.17
N ILE A 91 -8.85 14.40 10.92
CA ILE A 91 -8.02 13.98 9.77
C ILE A 91 -6.93 15.01 9.49
N HIS A 92 -7.27 16.29 9.36
CA HIS A 92 -6.29 17.34 9.07
C HIS A 92 -5.24 17.50 10.17
N LEU A 93 -5.62 17.34 11.43
CA LEU A 93 -4.73 17.46 12.58
C LEU A 93 -3.98 16.17 12.94
N HIS A 94 -4.18 15.08 12.18
CA HIS A 94 -3.60 13.78 12.48
C HIS A 94 -3.94 13.21 13.86
N THR A 95 -5.18 13.45 14.33
CA THR A 95 -5.69 12.97 15.62
C THR A 95 -6.84 11.98 15.50
N TRP A 96 -7.06 11.40 14.32
CA TRP A 96 -8.10 10.41 14.10
C TRP A 96 -7.80 9.09 14.83
N ASN A 97 -8.85 8.32 15.13
CA ASN A 97 -8.76 6.97 15.68
C ASN A 97 -9.53 5.98 14.78
N ALA A 98 -9.64 4.72 15.20
CA ALA A 98 -10.36 3.69 14.46
C ALA A 98 -11.86 3.97 14.28
N ASP A 99 -12.44 4.86 15.11
CA ASP A 99 -13.87 5.19 15.07
C ASP A 99 -14.19 6.31 14.05
N ASN A 100 -13.18 6.91 13.42
CA ASN A 100 -13.40 7.91 12.38
C ASN A 100 -13.98 7.23 11.12
N CYS A 101 -15.19 7.61 10.69
CA CYS A 101 -15.89 6.95 9.58
C CYS A 101 -15.13 6.97 8.25
N TYR A 102 -14.26 7.95 8.01
CA TYR A 102 -13.44 7.99 6.79
C TYR A 102 -12.29 6.97 6.82
N MET A 103 -11.86 6.52 8.02
CA MET A 103 -10.91 5.41 8.17
C MET A 103 -11.56 4.06 7.84
N ILE A 104 -12.81 3.87 8.28
CA ILE A 104 -13.58 2.64 8.02
C ILE A 104 -13.88 2.51 6.53
N LYS A 105 -14.36 3.59 5.90
CA LYS A 105 -14.67 3.65 4.48
C LYS A 105 -13.46 3.43 3.54
N THR A 106 -12.23 3.62 4.04
CA THR A 106 -10.99 3.46 3.25
C THR A 106 -10.42 2.04 3.28
N GLY A 107 -10.86 1.21 4.23
CA GLY A 107 -10.34 -0.15 4.45
C GLY A 107 -11.04 -1.27 3.66
N GLU A 108 -12.14 -0.94 2.96
CA GLU A 108 -12.82 -1.81 1.99
C GLU A 108 -12.26 -1.61 0.57
#